data_AF-A0A317X7J1-F1
#
_entry.id   AF-A0A317X7J1-F1
#
_cell.length_a   1.000
_cell.length_b   1.000
_cell.length_c   1.000
_cell.angle_alpha   90.00
_cell.angle_beta   90.00
_cell.angle_gamma   90.00
#
_symmetry.space_group_name_H-M   'P 1'
#
loop_
_entity.id
_entity.type
_entity.pdbx_description
1 polymer ?
#
loop_
_entity_poly.entity_id
_entity_poly.type
_entity_poly.pdbx_seq_one_letter_code
_entity_poly.pdbx_strand_id
1 'polypeptide(L)'
;MADAAPTASLSSPEAAQWNKELMQRFQVALEKDPTADLMSMFPSSYLHKHQIAQYRQQSYAGQINSRTLNELQDRLDHEPEVNLLSIFPKNYTRRITMATDKPDKKESPGSRERLDLAETASVVFPLSEEVTALLAPYSEDRTGDSGKSLLHSLKQILCNSPSLWDDCSRRIVVKCSDNIVVKVIMGTKEFTEYTTLQYLAEHMPDIPAPRPHGVILFAPFRAVFMSYIPGTTLTQAWPTMTHDEKVSIQHQLDEILCRMRRLRPPDGSMLGGVTGEGVKEMRISERSLFKKIMTTTEFSDLQFSARHHGSNTYVKFLRSLLEHDRSTSEQELVFTHGDIRTDNIIVTQGTDVNSGYIVSGIIDWENSGFYPGFYECTTVTRTMSMVDEDEWFLYLPDSISPSHYPVRWLVDRLWEIHIWTT
;
A
#
# COMPACT_ATOMS: atom_id res chain seq x y z
N MET A 1 18.61 22.14 31.15
CA MET A 1 18.95 20.71 31.11
C MET A 1 18.91 20.33 29.64
N ALA A 2 20.04 19.93 29.08
CA ALA A 2 20.14 19.62 27.65
C ALA A 2 19.32 18.36 27.34
N ASP A 3 18.45 18.44 26.33
CA ASP A 3 17.79 17.27 25.74
C ASP A 3 18.86 16.26 25.33
N ALA A 4 18.84 15.09 25.96
CA ALA A 4 19.68 13.98 25.53
C ALA A 4 19.17 13.54 24.15
N ALA A 5 19.98 13.75 23.12
CA ALA A 5 19.70 13.22 21.79
C ALA A 5 19.41 11.72 21.89
N PRO A 6 18.45 11.18 21.10
CA PRO A 6 18.14 9.76 21.12
C PRO A 6 19.42 8.95 20.91
N THR A 7 19.75 8.10 21.88
CA THR A 7 20.93 7.23 21.80
C THR A 7 20.74 6.25 20.64
N ALA A 8 21.47 6.47 19.55
CA ALA A 8 21.56 5.53 18.45
C ALA A 8 22.12 4.19 19.00
N SER A 9 21.32 3.13 18.91
CA SER A 9 21.71 1.78 19.32
C SER A 9 21.84 0.90 18.09
N LEU A 10 22.98 0.21 17.99
CA LEU A 10 23.21 -0.79 16.95
C LEU A 10 22.30 -1.99 17.24
N SER A 11 21.41 -2.32 16.30
CA SER A 11 20.41 -3.39 16.46
C SER A 11 20.96 -4.81 16.25
N SER A 12 22.26 -4.96 16.02
CA SER A 12 22.90 -6.27 15.79
C SER A 12 23.28 -6.92 17.12
N PRO A 13 23.01 -8.23 17.30
CA PRO A 13 23.40 -8.97 18.51
C PRO A 13 24.94 -9.03 18.71
N GLU A 14 25.72 -8.82 17.65
CA GLU A 14 27.18 -8.75 17.69
C GLU A 14 27.73 -7.35 18.05
N ALA A 15 26.89 -6.31 18.11
CA ALA A 15 27.34 -4.92 18.28
C ALA A 15 28.13 -4.69 19.57
N ALA A 16 27.75 -5.35 20.67
CA ALA A 16 28.46 -5.27 21.93
C ALA A 16 29.90 -5.81 21.82
N GLN A 17 30.09 -6.88 21.04
CA GLN A 17 31.40 -7.47 20.79
C GLN A 17 32.25 -6.56 19.90
N TRP A 18 31.67 -5.98 18.84
CA TRP A 18 32.38 -5.01 17.99
C TRP A 18 32.84 -3.77 18.75
N ASN A 19 31.97 -3.20 19.60
CA ASN A 19 32.34 -2.06 20.44
C ASN A 19 33.54 -2.40 21.34
N LYS A 20 33.54 -3.59 21.94
CA LYS A 20 34.62 -4.05 22.81
C LYS A 20 35.94 -4.21 22.05
N GLU A 21 35.92 -4.83 20.88
CA GLU A 21 37.10 -5.00 20.03
C GLU A 21 37.65 -3.67 19.53
N LEU A 22 36.77 -2.73 19.15
CA LEU A 22 37.17 -1.40 18.71
C LEU A 22 37.84 -0.61 19.83
N MET A 23 37.30 -0.64 21.05
CA MET A 23 37.90 0.03 22.20
C MET A 23 39.29 -0.53 22.54
N GLN A 24 39.46 -1.85 22.45
CA GLN A 24 40.78 -2.48 22.63
C GLN A 24 41.78 -2.01 21.56
N ARG A 25 41.34 -1.88 20.30
CA ARG A 25 42.20 -1.36 19.22
C ARG A 25 42.61 0.08 19.46
N PHE A 26 41.68 0.96 19.87
CA PHE A 26 42.01 2.35 20.21
C PHE A 26 43.01 2.44 21.35
N GLN A 27 42.83 1.64 22.40
CA GLN A 27 43.76 1.63 23.52
C GLN A 27 45.17 1.25 23.07
N VAL A 28 45.31 0.17 22.30
CA VAL A 28 46.62 -0.26 21.76
C VAL A 28 47.24 0.80 20.85
N ALA A 29 46.45 1.49 20.02
CA ALA A 29 46.95 2.53 19.15
C ALA A 29 47.43 3.76 19.93
N LEU A 30 46.68 4.20 20.94
CA LEU A 30 47.06 5.35 21.77
C LEU A 30 48.25 5.08 22.68
N GLU A 31 48.41 3.84 23.15
CA GLU A 31 49.61 3.41 23.89
C GLU A 31 50.88 3.47 23.01
N LYS A 32 50.73 3.24 21.70
CA LYS A 32 51.82 3.29 20.73
C LYS A 32 52.08 4.70 20.21
N ASP A 33 51.03 5.46 19.96
CA ASP A 33 51.04 6.84 19.46
C ASP A 33 49.86 7.61 20.07
N PRO A 34 50.11 8.48 21.06
CA PRO A 34 49.06 9.29 21.69
C PRO A 34 48.32 10.24 20.73
N THR A 35 48.85 10.45 19.52
CA THR A 35 48.26 11.30 18.48
C THR A 35 47.62 10.53 17.34
N ALA A 36 47.46 9.21 17.49
CA ALA A 36 46.84 8.35 16.48
C ALA A 36 45.45 8.86 16.06
N ASP A 37 45.19 8.89 14.76
CA ASP A 37 43.88 9.25 14.22
C ASP A 37 42.88 8.10 14.43
N LEU A 38 42.14 8.18 15.52
CA LEU A 38 41.11 7.21 15.87
C LEU A 38 39.96 7.17 14.86
N MET A 39 39.73 8.24 14.09
CA MET A 39 38.67 8.25 13.08
C MET A 39 38.99 7.31 11.92
N SER A 40 40.26 7.18 11.53
CA SER A 40 40.71 6.22 10.51
C SER A 40 40.63 4.75 10.94
N MET A 41 40.47 4.50 12.24
CA MET A 41 40.53 3.16 12.82
C MET A 41 39.17 2.45 12.88
N PHE A 42 38.08 3.14 12.56
CA PHE A 42 36.75 2.53 12.47
C PHE A 42 36.68 1.59 11.25
N PRO A 43 36.34 0.30 11.43
CA PRO A 43 36.13 -0.60 10.31
C PRO A 43 34.97 -0.12 9.43
N SER A 44 35.08 -0.25 8.11
CA SER A 44 33.99 0.10 7.17
C SER A 44 32.68 -0.61 7.50
N SER A 45 32.74 -1.86 8.00
CA SER A 45 31.56 -2.62 8.46
C SER A 45 30.88 -1.99 9.67
N TYR A 46 31.65 -1.42 10.60
CA TYR A 46 31.13 -0.73 11.78
C TYR A 46 30.44 0.58 11.40
N LEU A 47 31.10 1.39 10.57
CA LEU A 47 30.56 2.66 10.05
C LEU A 47 29.25 2.42 9.29
N HIS A 48 29.22 1.42 8.41
CA HIS A 48 28.05 1.07 7.63
C HIS A 48 26.85 0.67 8.50
N LYS A 49 27.06 -0.17 9.53
CA LYS A 49 26.00 -0.57 10.46
C LYS A 49 25.47 0.61 11.27
N HIS A 50 26.33 1.56 11.62
CA HIS A 50 25.92 2.78 12.32
C HIS A 50 25.12 3.72 11.42
N GLN A 51 25.51 3.89 10.15
CA GLN A 51 24.75 4.65 9.15
C GLN A 51 23.34 4.05 8.96
N ILE A 52 23.22 2.72 8.86
CA ILE A 52 21.91 2.04 8.76
C ILE A 52 21.04 2.32 10.00
N ALA A 53 21.61 2.24 11.20
CA ALA A 53 20.88 2.51 12.44
C ALA A 53 20.36 3.96 12.48
N GLN A 54 21.13 4.92 11.97
CA GLN A 54 20.72 6.32 11.86
C GLN A 54 19.60 6.51 10.82
N TYR A 55 19.66 5.83 9.67
CA TYR A 55 18.59 5.90 8.65
C TYR A 55 17.23 5.47 9.23
N ARG A 56 17.22 4.39 10.01
CA ARG A 56 15.98 3.82 10.58
C ARG A 56 15.27 4.76 11.56
N GLN A 57 15.94 5.81 12.05
CA GLN A 57 15.35 6.83 12.92
C GLN A 57 14.80 8.04 12.15
N GLN A 58 15.01 8.09 10.82
CA GLN A 58 14.64 9.23 9.97
C GLN A 58 13.37 8.95 9.15
N SER A 59 12.72 10.03 8.73
CA SER A 59 11.65 9.98 7.72
C SER A 59 12.16 9.42 6.39
N TYR A 60 11.27 8.93 5.52
CA TYR A 60 11.66 8.39 4.22
C TYR A 60 12.49 9.37 3.37
N ALA A 61 12.12 10.66 3.36
CA ALA A 61 12.93 11.71 2.74
C ALA A 61 14.31 11.87 3.41
N GLY A 62 14.36 11.80 4.74
CA GLY A 62 15.61 11.83 5.50
C GLY A 62 16.53 10.64 5.16
N GLN A 63 15.97 9.45 4.99
CA GLN A 63 16.71 8.26 4.58
C GLN A 63 17.33 8.42 3.19
N ILE A 64 16.58 8.98 2.22
CA ILE A 64 17.10 9.28 0.88
C ILE A 64 18.30 10.24 0.97
N ASN A 65 18.17 11.33 1.72
CA ASN A 65 19.24 12.31 1.89
C ASN A 65 20.48 11.70 2.52
N SER A 66 20.31 10.98 3.63
CA SER A 66 21.43 10.39 4.36
C SER A 66 22.13 9.30 3.55
N ARG A 67 21.39 8.49 2.78
CA ARG A 67 21.96 7.49 1.88
C ARG A 67 22.78 8.15 0.76
N THR A 68 22.24 9.19 0.13
CA THR A 68 22.96 9.94 -0.92
C THR A 68 24.22 10.61 -0.38
N LEU A 69 24.18 11.19 0.82
CA LEU A 69 25.37 11.79 1.42
C LEU A 69 26.46 10.75 1.71
N ASN A 70 26.10 9.59 2.25
CA ASN A 70 27.07 8.55 2.55
C ASN A 70 27.68 7.94 1.27
N GLU A 71 26.88 7.71 0.22
CA GLU A 71 27.40 7.26 -1.08
C GLU A 71 28.36 8.28 -1.72
N LEU A 72 28.06 9.58 -1.61
CA LEU A 72 28.95 10.64 -2.09
C LEU A 72 30.23 10.72 -1.26
N GLN A 73 30.14 10.59 0.06
CA GLN A 73 31.29 10.57 0.95
C GLN A 73 32.20 9.40 0.64
N ASP A 74 31.65 8.19 0.49
CA ASP A 74 32.41 7.00 0.13
C ASP A 74 33.17 7.22 -1.19
N ARG A 75 32.54 7.84 -2.19
CA ARG A 75 33.20 8.14 -3.48
C ARG A 75 34.29 9.19 -3.34
N LEU A 76 34.06 10.24 -2.57
CA LEU A 76 35.05 11.29 -2.32
C LEU A 76 36.28 10.75 -1.56
N ASP A 77 36.09 9.83 -0.62
CA ASP A 77 37.17 9.20 0.13
C ASP A 77 38.08 8.34 -0.77
N HIS A 78 37.52 7.72 -1.82
CA HIS A 78 38.28 6.91 -2.78
C HIS A 78 38.90 7.75 -3.92
N GLU A 79 38.21 8.80 -4.38
CA GLU A 79 38.63 9.68 -5.46
C GLU A 79 38.40 11.15 -5.06
N PRO A 80 39.36 11.79 -4.37
CA PRO A 80 39.18 13.14 -3.83
C PRO A 80 38.94 14.24 -4.89
N GLU A 81 39.33 13.99 -6.14
CA GLU A 81 39.16 14.91 -7.27
C GLU A 81 37.86 14.66 -8.07
N VAL A 82 37.02 13.71 -7.64
CA VAL A 82 35.78 13.36 -8.35
C VAL A 82 34.86 14.56 -8.49
N ASN A 83 34.32 14.75 -9.69
CA ASN A 83 33.27 15.74 -9.89
C ASN A 83 31.98 15.23 -9.21
N LEU A 84 31.66 15.78 -8.04
CA LEU A 84 30.47 15.37 -7.27
C LEU A 84 29.18 15.42 -8.11
N LEU A 85 29.04 16.35 -9.05
CA LEU A 85 27.87 16.42 -9.94
C LEU A 85 27.80 15.26 -10.94
N SER A 86 28.93 14.68 -11.35
CA SER A 86 28.94 13.55 -12.28
C SER A 86 28.55 12.23 -11.60
N ILE A 87 28.82 12.10 -10.30
CA ILE A 87 28.47 10.94 -9.48
C ILE A 87 27.17 11.12 -8.69
N PHE A 88 26.61 12.33 -8.65
CA PHE A 88 25.36 12.60 -7.96
C PHE A 88 24.23 11.73 -8.53
N PRO A 89 23.42 11.05 -7.70
CA PRO A 89 22.40 10.14 -8.21
C PRO A 89 21.40 10.87 -9.10
N LYS A 90 21.32 10.48 -10.38
CA LYS A 90 20.45 11.14 -11.38
C LYS A 90 18.96 11.08 -11.02
N ASN A 91 18.56 10.07 -10.26
CA ASN A 91 17.19 9.89 -9.76
C ASN A 91 16.96 10.54 -8.39
N TYR A 92 17.96 11.17 -7.76
CA TYR A 92 17.83 11.80 -6.45
C TYR A 92 16.69 12.80 -6.43
N THR A 93 16.66 13.75 -7.38
CA THR A 93 15.62 14.78 -7.46
C THR A 93 14.24 14.14 -7.49
N ARG A 94 14.03 13.11 -8.32
CA ARG A 94 12.76 12.40 -8.35
C ARG A 94 12.44 11.70 -7.03
N ARG A 95 13.40 10.97 -6.45
CA ARG A 95 13.19 10.22 -5.19
C ARG A 95 12.87 11.17 -4.04
N ILE A 96 13.63 12.26 -3.91
CA ILE A 96 13.39 13.24 -2.86
C ILE A 96 12.06 13.95 -3.10
N THR A 97 11.76 14.36 -4.33
CA THR A 97 10.46 14.92 -4.71
C THR A 97 9.32 13.95 -4.40
N MET A 98 9.40 12.67 -4.73
CA MET A 98 8.36 11.70 -4.34
C MET A 98 8.21 11.52 -2.82
N ALA A 99 9.31 11.66 -2.07
CA ALA A 99 9.31 11.52 -0.63
C ALA A 99 8.90 12.81 0.13
N THR A 100 9.11 13.98 -0.49
CA THR A 100 8.81 15.30 0.08
C THR A 100 7.54 15.92 -0.47
N ASP A 101 7.14 15.58 -1.70
CA ASP A 101 5.85 15.92 -2.30
C ASP A 101 4.77 15.13 -1.57
N LYS A 102 4.42 15.64 -0.40
CA LYS A 102 3.01 15.85 -0.15
C LYS A 102 2.60 16.96 -1.12
N PRO A 103 1.60 16.74 -2.01
CA PRO A 103 1.13 17.80 -2.88
C PRO A 103 0.92 19.05 -2.04
N ASP A 104 1.48 20.18 -2.51
CA ASP A 104 1.50 21.47 -1.83
C ASP A 104 0.34 21.60 -0.83
N LYS A 105 0.68 21.48 0.46
CA LYS A 105 -0.15 22.07 1.49
C LYS A 105 -0.04 23.59 1.36
N LYS A 106 -0.64 24.16 0.31
CA LYS A 106 -1.50 25.32 0.58
C LYS A 106 -2.38 24.87 1.73
N GLU A 107 -2.49 25.69 2.78
CA GLU A 107 -3.44 25.49 3.88
C GLU A 107 -4.80 25.17 3.27
N SER A 108 -5.00 23.88 3.05
CA SER A 108 -6.23 23.29 2.58
C SER A 108 -6.97 23.05 3.87
N PRO A 109 -8.28 23.33 3.88
CA PRO A 109 -9.07 23.06 5.06
C PRO A 109 -8.77 21.64 5.53
N GLY A 110 -8.67 21.44 6.85
CA GLY A 110 -8.49 20.10 7.42
C GLY A 110 -9.47 19.12 6.75
N SER A 111 -9.08 17.87 6.61
CA SER A 111 -9.88 16.84 5.91
C SER A 111 -11.37 16.85 6.33
N ARG A 112 -11.64 17.16 7.60
CA ARG A 112 -12.96 17.37 8.20
C ARG A 112 -13.64 18.70 7.87
N GLU A 113 -12.90 19.80 7.77
CA GLU A 113 -13.42 21.11 7.35
C GLU A 113 -13.91 21.06 5.91
N ARG A 114 -13.30 20.22 5.06
CA ARG A 114 -13.76 20.01 3.68
C ARG A 114 -15.13 19.37 3.59
N LEU A 115 -15.61 18.70 4.63
CA LEU A 115 -16.97 18.15 4.68
C LEU A 115 -18.03 19.26 4.58
N ASP A 116 -17.66 20.51 4.85
CA ASP A 116 -18.52 21.68 4.68
C ASP A 116 -18.81 22.07 3.22
N LEU A 117 -18.09 21.47 2.26
CA LEU A 117 -18.43 21.58 0.85
C LEU A 117 -19.74 20.87 0.48
N ALA A 118 -20.24 19.97 1.35
CA ALA A 118 -21.49 19.27 1.10
C ALA A 118 -22.71 20.08 1.56
N GLU A 119 -23.70 20.19 0.67
CA GLU A 119 -24.95 20.92 0.91
C GLU A 119 -26.10 20.01 1.35
N THR A 120 -26.10 18.76 0.90
CA THR A 120 -27.14 17.76 1.20
C THR A 120 -26.56 16.35 1.17
N ALA A 121 -27.29 15.38 1.73
CA ALA A 121 -26.94 13.97 1.71
C ALA A 121 -28.12 13.10 1.24
N SER A 122 -27.80 11.97 0.60
CA SER A 122 -28.78 10.96 0.21
C SER A 122 -28.22 9.54 0.40
N VAL A 123 -29.08 8.63 0.82
CA VAL A 123 -28.74 7.20 0.91
C VAL A 123 -28.84 6.61 -0.49
N VAL A 124 -27.76 5.98 -0.97
CA VAL A 124 -27.73 5.32 -2.29
C VAL A 124 -27.77 3.80 -2.14
N PHE A 125 -27.17 3.28 -1.08
CA PHE A 125 -27.29 1.88 -0.70
C PHE A 125 -27.85 1.80 0.72
N PRO A 126 -28.83 0.91 1.00
CA PRO A 126 -29.53 0.86 2.28
C PRO A 126 -28.58 0.82 3.48
N LEU A 127 -28.91 1.60 4.52
CA LEU A 127 -28.15 1.60 5.77
C LEU A 127 -28.58 0.42 6.63
N SER A 128 -27.61 -0.26 7.24
CA SER A 128 -27.86 -1.26 8.28
C SER A 128 -28.55 -0.64 9.52
N GLU A 129 -29.12 -1.51 10.37
CA GLU A 129 -29.71 -1.09 11.64
C GLU A 129 -28.67 -0.43 12.54
N GLU A 130 -27.44 -0.93 12.56
CA GLU A 130 -26.34 -0.38 13.35
C GLU A 130 -25.97 1.04 12.89
N VAL A 131 -25.86 1.28 11.59
CA VAL A 131 -25.55 2.63 11.06
C VAL A 131 -26.71 3.59 11.29
N THR A 132 -27.95 3.11 11.14
CA THR A 132 -29.15 3.90 11.43
C THR A 132 -29.19 4.31 12.91
N ALA A 133 -28.89 3.38 13.81
CA ALA A 133 -28.79 3.64 15.24
C ALA A 133 -27.65 4.61 15.60
N LEU A 134 -26.54 4.60 14.87
CA LEU A 134 -25.45 5.55 15.05
C LEU A 134 -25.83 6.99 14.63
N LEU A 135 -26.64 7.13 13.58
CA LEU A 135 -27.08 8.43 13.06
C LEU A 135 -28.24 9.04 13.86
N ALA A 136 -29.13 8.20 14.42
CA ALA A 136 -30.35 8.63 15.09
C ALA A 136 -30.16 9.70 16.19
N PRO A 137 -29.14 9.65 17.07
CA PRO A 137 -28.95 10.66 18.13
C PRO A 137 -28.71 12.08 17.64
N TYR A 138 -28.29 12.25 16.37
CA TYR A 138 -27.93 13.54 15.78
C TYR A 138 -28.98 14.08 14.78
N SER A 139 -30.08 13.35 14.61
CA SER A 139 -31.17 13.71 13.72
C SER A 139 -31.94 14.90 14.29
N GLU A 140 -31.84 16.06 13.64
CA GLU A 140 -32.69 17.22 13.95
C GLU A 140 -33.92 17.22 13.04
N ASP A 141 -35.12 17.16 13.63
CA ASP A 141 -36.41 17.22 12.93
C ASP A 141 -36.86 18.66 12.60
N ARG A 142 -35.95 19.63 12.72
CA ARG A 142 -36.30 21.06 12.72
C ARG A 142 -36.45 21.69 11.34
N THR A 143 -35.88 21.09 10.29
CA THR A 143 -35.72 21.73 8.98
C THR A 143 -36.67 21.22 7.89
N GLY A 144 -37.41 20.12 8.12
CA GLY A 144 -38.28 19.48 7.12
C GLY A 144 -37.54 18.91 5.89
N ASP A 145 -36.21 19.09 5.81
CA ASP A 145 -35.34 18.65 4.72
C ASP A 145 -34.53 17.43 5.20
N SER A 146 -35.01 16.25 4.83
CA SER A 146 -34.41 14.97 5.22
C SER A 146 -32.95 14.83 4.77
N GLY A 147 -32.56 15.45 3.65
CA GLY A 147 -31.18 15.42 3.15
C GLY A 147 -30.22 16.26 4.00
N LYS A 148 -30.66 17.43 4.46
CA LYS A 148 -29.86 18.27 5.39
C LYS A 148 -29.75 17.67 6.78
N SER A 149 -30.83 17.05 7.28
CA SER A 149 -30.80 16.36 8.58
C SER A 149 -29.87 15.14 8.56
N LEU A 150 -29.89 14.37 7.48
CA LEU A 150 -28.94 13.27 7.26
C LEU A 150 -27.50 13.76 7.17
N LEU A 151 -27.24 14.85 6.44
CA LEU A 151 -25.92 15.46 6.33
C LEU A 151 -25.41 15.93 7.70
N HIS A 152 -26.25 16.60 8.48
CA HIS A 152 -25.91 17.04 9.83
C HIS A 152 -25.50 15.84 10.70
N SER A 153 -26.32 14.78 10.72
CA SER A 153 -26.05 13.57 11.50
C SER A 153 -24.74 12.91 11.09
N LEU A 154 -24.49 12.79 9.78
CA LEU A 154 -23.25 12.25 9.23
C LEU A 154 -22.03 13.08 9.65
N LYS A 155 -22.08 14.41 9.54
CA LYS A 155 -20.99 15.30 9.96
C LYS A 155 -20.66 15.16 11.45
N GLN A 156 -21.68 15.03 12.30
CA GLN A 156 -21.47 14.84 13.74
C GLN A 156 -20.69 13.55 14.03
N ILE A 157 -21.06 12.43 13.41
CA ILE A 157 -20.31 11.17 13.57
C ILE A 157 -18.87 11.32 13.08
N LEU A 158 -18.69 11.88 11.88
CA LEU A 158 -17.36 12.01 11.25
C LEU A 158 -16.41 12.90 12.07
N CYS A 159 -16.93 13.97 12.67
CA CYS A 159 -16.15 14.90 13.48
C CYS A 159 -15.86 14.38 14.90
N ASN A 160 -16.77 13.61 15.49
CA ASN A 160 -16.64 13.15 16.89
C ASN A 160 -15.91 11.81 17.02
N SER A 161 -15.77 11.06 15.93
CA SER A 161 -15.15 9.73 15.93
C SER A 161 -13.64 9.79 15.67
N PRO A 162 -12.83 8.86 16.19
CA PRO A 162 -11.39 8.83 15.93
C PRO A 162 -11.05 8.49 14.48
N SER A 163 -10.07 9.20 13.91
CA SER A 163 -9.53 8.89 12.58
C SER A 163 -8.57 7.71 12.66
N LEU A 164 -8.80 6.68 11.85
CA LEU A 164 -7.88 5.57 11.66
C LEU A 164 -6.85 5.88 10.57
N TRP A 165 -7.24 6.65 9.56
CA TRP A 165 -6.40 7.02 8.44
C TRP A 165 -6.90 8.31 7.79
N ASP A 166 -5.97 9.19 7.41
CA ASP A 166 -6.29 10.49 6.82
C ASP A 166 -5.25 10.85 5.75
N ASP A 167 -5.68 10.76 4.49
CA ASP A 167 -5.05 11.50 3.40
C ASP A 167 -5.85 12.79 3.20
N CYS A 168 -5.28 13.88 3.73
CA CYS A 168 -5.87 15.21 3.73
C CYS A 168 -6.38 15.68 2.35
N SER A 169 -5.90 15.06 1.27
CA SER A 169 -6.27 15.40 -0.09
C SER A 169 -7.48 14.61 -0.64
N ARG A 170 -7.78 13.39 -0.17
CA ARG A 170 -8.69 12.49 -0.91
C ARG A 170 -9.61 11.59 -0.09
N ARG A 171 -9.15 11.09 1.06
CA ARG A 171 -9.87 10.02 1.78
C ARG A 171 -9.61 10.07 3.28
N ILE A 172 -10.65 9.78 4.05
CA ILE A 172 -10.59 9.69 5.50
C ILE A 172 -11.26 8.38 5.90
N VAL A 173 -10.66 7.64 6.82
CA VAL A 173 -11.25 6.45 7.44
C VAL A 173 -11.45 6.75 8.91
N VAL A 174 -12.69 6.65 9.37
CA VAL A 174 -13.10 7.01 10.73
C VAL A 174 -13.78 5.81 11.38
N LYS A 175 -13.43 5.53 12.65
CA LYS A 175 -14.05 4.45 13.44
C LYS A 175 -15.25 5.01 14.22
N CYS A 176 -16.46 4.80 13.70
CA CYS A 176 -17.70 5.35 14.26
C CYS A 176 -18.14 4.64 15.54
N SER A 177 -17.80 3.36 15.69
CA SER A 177 -18.08 2.55 16.87
C SER A 177 -17.11 1.38 16.95
N ASP A 178 -17.26 0.49 17.94
CA ASP A 178 -16.44 -0.71 18.04
C ASP A 178 -16.56 -1.64 16.83
N ASN A 179 -17.69 -1.59 16.12
CA ASN A 179 -18.00 -2.49 15.02
C ASN A 179 -18.11 -1.81 13.65
N ILE A 180 -18.13 -0.48 13.57
CA ILE A 180 -18.39 0.25 12.32
C ILE A 180 -17.25 1.23 12.02
N VAL A 181 -16.75 1.16 10.79
CA VAL A 181 -15.92 2.19 10.17
C VAL A 181 -16.66 2.83 9.00
N VAL A 182 -16.32 4.08 8.73
CA VAL A 182 -16.76 4.78 7.54
C VAL A 182 -15.55 5.28 6.76
N LYS A 183 -15.53 4.96 5.47
CA LYS A 183 -14.54 5.47 4.51
C LYS A 183 -15.19 6.61 3.73
N VAL A 184 -14.72 7.83 3.97
CA VAL A 184 -15.13 9.03 3.25
C VAL A 184 -14.18 9.25 2.09
N ILE A 185 -14.73 9.31 0.87
CA ILE A 185 -13.94 9.40 -0.37
C ILE A 185 -14.48 10.57 -1.19
N MET A 186 -13.57 11.38 -1.74
CA MET A 186 -13.95 12.39 -2.73
C MET A 186 -14.36 11.75 -4.06
N GLY A 187 -15.50 12.14 -4.60
CA GLY A 187 -16.11 11.62 -5.82
C GLY A 187 -17.36 10.79 -5.57
N THR A 188 -18.33 10.87 -6.48
CA THR A 188 -19.71 10.37 -6.28
C THR A 188 -20.15 9.26 -7.24
N LYS A 189 -19.26 8.78 -8.13
CA LYS A 189 -19.64 7.92 -9.27
C LYS A 189 -19.14 6.48 -9.18
N GLU A 190 -18.48 6.10 -8.10
CA GLU A 190 -17.71 4.87 -8.03
C GLU A 190 -18.00 4.14 -6.70
N PHE A 191 -18.53 2.93 -6.80
CA PHE A 191 -19.02 2.14 -5.67
C PHE A 191 -18.40 0.74 -5.60
N THR A 192 -17.32 0.49 -6.35
CA THR A 192 -16.70 -0.84 -6.53
C THR A 192 -16.38 -1.52 -5.21
N GLU A 193 -15.91 -0.77 -4.21
CA GLU A 193 -15.66 -1.32 -2.88
C GLU A 193 -16.95 -1.84 -2.23
N TYR A 194 -18.00 -1.02 -2.18
CA TYR A 194 -19.27 -1.42 -1.56
C TYR A 194 -19.91 -2.63 -2.26
N THR A 195 -19.98 -2.59 -3.59
CA THR A 195 -20.56 -3.67 -4.40
C THR A 195 -19.74 -4.95 -4.29
N THR A 196 -18.42 -4.85 -4.19
CA THR A 196 -17.55 -6.00 -3.90
C THR A 196 -17.83 -6.60 -2.54
N LEU A 197 -17.88 -5.78 -1.48
CA LEU A 197 -18.14 -6.28 -0.13
C LEU A 197 -19.51 -6.96 -0.06
N GLN A 198 -20.51 -6.43 -0.78
CA GLN A 198 -21.82 -7.06 -0.93
C GLN A 198 -21.74 -8.41 -1.65
N TYR A 199 -21.03 -8.46 -2.76
CA TYR A 199 -20.83 -9.70 -3.53
C TYR A 199 -20.12 -10.78 -2.70
N LEU A 200 -19.07 -10.42 -1.95
CA LEU A 200 -18.36 -11.32 -1.05
C LEU A 200 -19.23 -11.79 0.11
N ALA A 201 -20.02 -10.89 0.72
CA ALA A 201 -20.93 -11.27 1.79
C ALA A 201 -21.99 -12.29 1.34
N GLU A 202 -22.43 -12.21 0.09
CA GLU A 202 -23.42 -13.12 -0.49
C GLU A 202 -22.81 -14.46 -0.95
N HIS A 203 -21.67 -14.41 -1.63
CA HIS A 203 -21.12 -15.59 -2.34
C HIS A 203 -20.00 -16.29 -1.58
N MET A 204 -19.29 -15.58 -0.70
CA MET A 204 -18.10 -16.07 0.02
C MET A 204 -18.05 -15.54 1.46
N PRO A 205 -19.06 -15.83 2.29
CA PRO A 205 -19.16 -15.25 3.63
C PRO A 205 -17.98 -15.63 4.54
N ASP A 206 -17.26 -16.73 4.31
CA ASP A 206 -16.11 -17.06 5.17
C ASP A 206 -14.83 -16.28 4.84
N ILE A 207 -14.80 -15.51 3.75
CA ILE A 207 -13.64 -14.67 3.44
C ILE A 207 -13.58 -13.54 4.47
N PRO A 208 -12.41 -13.28 5.08
CA PRO A 208 -12.26 -12.26 6.12
C PRO A 208 -12.23 -10.85 5.49
N ALA A 209 -13.37 -10.40 4.96
CA ALA A 209 -13.55 -9.05 4.41
C ALA A 209 -14.55 -8.25 5.26
N PRO A 210 -14.47 -6.90 5.27
CA PRO A 210 -15.48 -6.08 5.92
C PRO A 210 -16.89 -6.37 5.37
N ARG A 211 -17.91 -6.30 6.23
CA ARG A 211 -19.31 -6.38 5.81
C ARG A 211 -19.80 -5.01 5.37
N PRO A 212 -20.57 -4.89 4.28
CA PRO A 212 -21.14 -3.62 3.87
C PRO A 212 -22.29 -3.21 4.80
N HIS A 213 -22.34 -1.93 5.19
CA HIS A 213 -23.38 -1.38 6.09
C HIS A 213 -24.13 -0.18 5.50
N GLY A 214 -23.86 0.16 4.25
CA GLY A 214 -24.60 1.14 3.45
C GLY A 214 -23.70 2.24 2.86
N VAL A 215 -24.29 3.09 2.02
CA VAL A 215 -23.58 4.22 1.39
C VAL A 215 -24.43 5.47 1.41
N ILE A 216 -23.82 6.57 1.85
CA ILE A 216 -24.39 7.91 1.77
C ILE A 216 -23.58 8.73 0.76
N LEU A 217 -24.26 9.34 -0.21
CA LEU A 217 -23.68 10.40 -1.04
C LEU A 217 -23.92 11.74 -0.38
N PHE A 218 -22.89 12.57 -0.34
CA PHE A 218 -22.97 13.95 0.13
C PHE A 218 -21.95 14.77 -0.65
N ALA A 219 -22.35 15.18 -1.86
CA ALA A 219 -21.45 15.72 -2.87
C ALA A 219 -20.59 16.87 -2.30
N PRO A 220 -19.27 16.90 -2.58
CA PRO A 220 -18.56 16.09 -3.57
C PRO A 220 -18.08 14.72 -3.04
N PHE A 221 -18.55 14.26 -1.88
CA PHE A 221 -18.07 13.03 -1.24
C PHE A 221 -19.08 11.88 -1.27
N ARG A 222 -18.57 10.70 -0.93
CA ARG A 222 -19.34 9.51 -0.55
C ARG A 222 -18.80 8.95 0.75
N ALA A 223 -19.68 8.40 1.59
CA ALA A 223 -19.37 7.66 2.80
C ALA A 223 -19.78 6.21 2.60
N VAL A 224 -18.81 5.31 2.64
CA VAL A 224 -19.03 3.86 2.59
C VAL A 224 -18.89 3.32 4.00
N PHE A 225 -20.00 2.82 4.55
CA PHE A 225 -20.03 2.20 5.87
C PHE A 225 -19.75 0.71 5.74
N MET A 226 -18.89 0.21 6.61
CA MET A 226 -18.54 -1.20 6.66
C MET A 226 -18.13 -1.63 8.07
N SER A 227 -18.06 -2.94 8.31
CA SER A 227 -17.66 -3.46 9.61
C SER A 227 -16.18 -3.15 9.90
N TYR A 228 -15.88 -2.74 11.12
CA TYR A 228 -14.50 -2.65 11.62
C TYR A 228 -13.93 -4.06 11.82
N ILE A 229 -12.71 -4.30 11.32
CA ILE A 229 -11.98 -5.53 11.62
C ILE A 229 -10.94 -5.23 12.72
N PRO A 230 -11.07 -5.85 13.91
CA PRO A 230 -10.10 -5.67 14.99
C PRO A 230 -8.78 -6.37 14.66
N GLY A 231 -7.68 -5.73 15.04
CA GLY A 231 -6.33 -6.27 14.91
C GLY A 231 -5.29 -5.21 14.56
N THR A 232 -4.14 -5.68 14.13
CA THR A 232 -2.98 -4.87 13.75
C THR A 232 -2.68 -5.15 12.27
N THR A 233 -2.22 -4.15 11.52
CA THR A 233 -1.87 -4.40 10.11
C THR A 233 -0.67 -5.33 10.04
N LEU A 234 -0.58 -6.12 8.96
CA LEU A 234 0.58 -6.97 8.74
C LEU A 234 1.85 -6.12 8.66
N THR A 235 1.80 -4.91 8.07
CA THR A 235 2.94 -3.96 8.06
C THR A 235 3.51 -3.71 9.46
N GLN A 236 2.64 -3.56 10.46
CA GLN A 236 3.05 -3.29 11.84
C GLN A 236 3.60 -4.55 12.53
N ALA A 237 3.04 -5.73 12.26
CA ALA A 237 3.45 -6.98 12.89
C ALA A 237 4.67 -7.65 12.21
N TRP A 238 4.81 -7.48 10.89
CA TRP A 238 5.78 -8.18 10.02
C TRP A 238 7.23 -8.10 10.50
N PRO A 239 7.76 -6.95 10.96
CA PRO A 239 9.15 -6.85 11.40
C PRO A 239 9.46 -7.69 12.64
N THR A 240 8.44 -8.05 13.43
CA THR A 240 8.58 -8.81 14.68
C THR A 240 8.28 -10.30 14.51
N MET A 241 7.73 -10.72 13.36
CA MET A 241 7.41 -12.11 13.10
C MET A 241 8.65 -12.96 12.83
N THR A 242 8.65 -14.17 13.37
CA THR A 242 9.60 -15.23 13.04
C THR A 242 9.39 -15.74 11.61
N HIS A 243 10.37 -16.47 11.07
CA HIS A 243 10.23 -17.10 9.76
C HIS A 243 9.00 -18.03 9.68
N ASP A 244 8.80 -18.88 10.69
CA ASP A 244 7.68 -19.83 10.73
C ASP A 244 6.32 -19.12 10.78
N GLU A 245 6.22 -17.98 11.48
CA GLU A 245 5.02 -17.15 11.48
C GLU A 245 4.77 -16.50 10.12
N LYS A 246 5.82 -15.99 9.45
CA LYS A 246 5.71 -15.43 8.08
C LYS A 246 5.24 -16.49 7.09
N VAL A 247 5.78 -17.71 7.17
CA VAL A 247 5.34 -18.86 6.35
C VAL A 247 3.89 -19.25 6.67
N SER A 248 3.49 -19.23 7.95
CA SER A 248 2.10 -19.49 8.32
C SER A 248 1.14 -18.45 7.74
N ILE A 249 1.49 -17.15 7.80
CA ILE A 249 0.70 -16.09 7.18
C ILE A 249 0.63 -16.27 5.66
N GLN A 250 1.75 -16.61 5.00
CA GLN A 250 1.77 -16.93 3.57
C GLN A 250 0.78 -18.04 3.22
N HIS A 251 0.75 -19.15 3.97
CA HIS A 251 -0.18 -20.25 3.75
C HIS A 251 -1.64 -19.85 3.98
N GLN A 252 -1.94 -19.11 5.06
CA GLN A 252 -3.29 -18.63 5.35
C GLN A 252 -3.81 -17.73 4.23
N LEU A 253 -2.99 -16.79 3.76
CA LEU A 253 -3.33 -15.92 2.64
C LEU A 253 -3.52 -16.71 1.35
N ASP A 254 -2.67 -17.72 1.10
CA ASP A 254 -2.80 -18.56 -0.08
C ASP A 254 -4.12 -19.34 -0.10
N GLU A 255 -4.53 -19.89 1.05
CA GLU A 255 -5.81 -20.59 1.17
C GLU A 255 -6.99 -19.64 0.89
N ILE A 256 -6.97 -18.44 1.48
CA ILE A 256 -7.99 -17.40 1.27
C ILE A 256 -8.07 -17.01 -0.21
N LEU A 257 -6.92 -16.71 -0.83
CA LEU A 257 -6.85 -16.28 -2.23
C LEU A 257 -7.22 -17.40 -3.20
N CYS A 258 -6.78 -18.64 -2.96
CA CYS A 258 -7.21 -19.81 -3.73
C CYS A 258 -8.74 -19.96 -3.72
N ARG A 259 -9.37 -19.79 -2.54
CA ARG A 259 -10.84 -19.86 -2.42
C ARG A 259 -11.51 -18.74 -3.19
N MET A 260 -11.05 -17.49 -3.06
CA MET A 260 -11.58 -16.35 -3.82
C MET A 260 -11.46 -16.56 -5.32
N ARG A 261 -10.30 -17.04 -5.78
CA ARG A 261 -9.99 -17.26 -7.20
C ARG A 261 -10.81 -18.40 -7.82
N ARG A 262 -11.64 -19.13 -7.06
CA ARG A 262 -12.65 -20.06 -7.61
C ARG A 262 -13.90 -19.35 -8.11
N LEU A 263 -14.15 -18.12 -7.68
CA LEU A 263 -15.25 -17.31 -8.21
C LEU A 263 -15.00 -17.03 -9.69
N ARG A 264 -16.03 -17.29 -10.50
CA ARG A 264 -16.05 -17.02 -11.94
C ARG A 264 -17.07 -15.94 -12.22
N PRO A 265 -16.78 -15.01 -13.15
CA PRO A 265 -17.79 -14.06 -13.57
C PRO A 265 -18.93 -14.78 -14.30
N PRO A 266 -20.16 -14.26 -14.25
CA PRO A 266 -21.23 -14.74 -15.13
C PRO A 266 -20.83 -14.70 -16.60
N ASP A 267 -21.36 -15.62 -17.40
CA ASP A 267 -21.08 -15.67 -18.83
C ASP A 267 -21.37 -14.33 -19.52
N GLY A 268 -20.41 -13.86 -20.33
CA GLY A 268 -20.52 -12.58 -21.03
C GLY A 268 -20.33 -11.34 -20.16
N SER A 269 -19.83 -11.49 -18.93
CA SER A 269 -19.45 -10.35 -18.10
C SER A 269 -18.23 -9.62 -18.64
N MET A 270 -18.16 -8.34 -18.32
CA MET A 270 -17.03 -7.46 -18.59
C MET A 270 -15.96 -7.67 -17.52
N LEU A 271 -14.68 -7.42 -17.85
CA LEU A 271 -13.63 -7.37 -16.84
C LEU A 271 -13.84 -6.19 -15.90
N GLY A 272 -13.34 -6.35 -14.67
CA GLY A 272 -13.40 -5.35 -13.62
C GLY A 272 -14.45 -5.66 -12.56
N GLY A 273 -15.05 -4.60 -12.00
CA GLY A 273 -15.96 -4.72 -10.85
C GLY A 273 -17.14 -5.67 -11.07
N VAL A 274 -17.63 -6.26 -9.98
CA VAL A 274 -18.64 -7.33 -9.94
C VAL A 274 -20.03 -6.92 -10.45
N THR A 275 -20.30 -5.61 -10.59
CA THR A 275 -21.57 -5.10 -11.14
C THR A 275 -21.38 -4.38 -12.48
N GLY A 276 -20.27 -4.62 -13.19
CA GLY A 276 -19.98 -4.02 -14.49
C GLY A 276 -19.50 -2.57 -14.39
N GLU A 277 -18.90 -2.20 -13.25
CA GLU A 277 -18.25 -0.89 -13.05
C GLU A 277 -17.16 -0.64 -14.11
N GLY A 278 -16.49 -1.71 -14.54
CA GLY A 278 -15.42 -1.71 -15.52
C GLY A 278 -14.05 -1.89 -14.89
N VAL A 279 -13.03 -1.92 -15.74
CA VAL A 279 -11.63 -2.13 -15.37
C VAL A 279 -11.06 -0.88 -14.69
N LYS A 280 -10.31 -1.10 -13.61
CA LYS A 280 -9.41 -0.10 -13.03
C LYS A 280 -7.98 -0.39 -13.44
N GLU A 281 -7.37 0.54 -14.19
CA GLU A 281 -5.95 0.47 -14.54
C GLU A 281 -5.25 1.76 -14.10
N MET A 282 -4.64 1.69 -12.91
CA MET A 282 -4.04 2.83 -12.22
C MET A 282 -2.92 3.49 -13.03
N ARG A 283 -2.26 2.74 -13.92
CA ARG A 283 -1.18 3.27 -14.77
C ARG A 283 -1.68 4.22 -15.87
N ILE A 284 -2.98 4.17 -16.20
CA ILE A 284 -3.59 5.07 -17.19
C ILE A 284 -4.31 6.21 -16.48
N SER A 285 -5.10 5.88 -15.45
CA SER A 285 -5.85 6.85 -14.68
C SER A 285 -6.26 6.26 -13.34
N GLU A 286 -5.93 6.95 -12.26
CA GLU A 286 -6.35 6.60 -10.90
C GLU A 286 -7.88 6.66 -10.70
N ARG A 287 -8.62 7.36 -11.57
CA ARG A 287 -10.05 7.67 -11.38
C ARG A 287 -10.97 7.08 -12.45
N SER A 288 -10.41 6.60 -13.55
CA SER A 288 -11.21 6.15 -14.68
C SER A 288 -11.60 4.69 -14.53
N LEU A 289 -12.85 4.40 -14.87
CA LEU A 289 -13.35 3.05 -15.07
C LEU A 289 -13.47 2.79 -16.57
N PHE A 290 -12.69 1.84 -17.06
CA PHE A 290 -12.66 1.48 -18.47
C PHE A 290 -13.72 0.41 -18.75
N LYS A 291 -14.78 0.82 -19.43
CA LYS A 291 -15.88 -0.07 -19.84
C LYS A 291 -15.59 -0.69 -21.21
N LYS A 292 -16.28 -1.80 -21.48
CA LYS A 292 -16.28 -2.59 -22.72
C LYS A 292 -15.00 -3.39 -22.96
N ILE A 293 -14.32 -3.75 -21.87
CA ILE A 293 -13.19 -4.68 -21.89
C ILE A 293 -13.75 -6.06 -21.54
N MET A 294 -13.75 -6.98 -22.49
CA MET A 294 -14.36 -8.31 -22.39
C MET A 294 -13.32 -9.42 -22.39
N THR A 295 -12.16 -9.15 -22.97
CA THR A 295 -11.12 -10.15 -23.19
C THR A 295 -9.82 -9.75 -22.52
N THR A 296 -9.01 -10.76 -22.20
CA THR A 296 -7.62 -10.55 -21.74
C THR A 296 -6.79 -9.75 -22.74
N THR A 297 -7.04 -9.92 -24.05
CA THR A 297 -6.35 -9.17 -25.10
C THR A 297 -6.69 -7.68 -25.03
N GLU A 298 -7.98 -7.33 -24.96
CA GLU A 298 -8.41 -5.94 -24.79
C GLU A 298 -7.89 -5.31 -23.49
N PHE A 299 -7.81 -6.11 -22.42
CA PHE A 299 -7.20 -5.68 -21.17
C PHE A 299 -5.70 -5.40 -21.34
N SER A 300 -4.96 -6.29 -22.00
CA SER A 300 -3.55 -6.06 -22.32
C SER A 300 -3.38 -4.81 -23.18
N ASP A 301 -4.25 -4.59 -24.17
CA ASP A 301 -4.20 -3.40 -25.03
C ASP A 301 -4.40 -2.12 -24.24
N LEU A 302 -5.34 -2.14 -23.29
CA LEU A 302 -5.53 -1.05 -22.34
C LEU A 302 -4.26 -0.80 -21.52
N GLN A 303 -3.63 -1.83 -20.95
CA GLN A 303 -2.40 -1.68 -20.17
C GLN A 303 -1.27 -1.01 -20.97
N PHE A 304 -1.12 -1.35 -22.26
CA PHE A 304 -0.13 -0.74 -23.15
C PHE A 304 -0.55 0.63 -23.70
N SER A 305 -1.79 1.07 -23.49
CA SER A 305 -2.24 2.42 -23.87
C SER A 305 -1.86 3.49 -22.85
N ALA A 306 -1.28 3.11 -21.71
CA ALA A 306 -0.76 4.06 -20.73
C ALA A 306 0.23 5.03 -21.37
N ARG A 307 0.23 6.30 -20.95
CA ARG A 307 1.21 7.27 -21.44
C ARG A 307 2.62 6.82 -21.03
N HIS A 308 3.54 6.76 -21.99
CA HIS A 308 4.87 6.20 -21.78
C HIS A 308 5.95 6.97 -22.54
N HIS A 309 7.20 6.69 -22.20
CA HIS A 309 8.40 7.26 -22.84
C HIS A 309 9.12 6.28 -23.78
N GLY A 310 8.71 5.00 -23.79
CA GLY A 310 9.30 3.98 -24.67
C GLY A 310 9.00 4.21 -26.17
N SER A 311 9.90 3.76 -27.05
CA SER A 311 9.68 3.83 -28.50
C SER A 311 8.64 2.81 -28.97
N ASN A 312 7.99 3.08 -30.11
CA ASN A 312 7.06 2.12 -30.74
C ASN A 312 7.70 0.75 -30.99
N THR A 313 8.99 0.72 -31.33
CA THR A 313 9.74 -0.54 -31.52
C THR A 313 9.86 -1.31 -30.21
N TYR A 314 10.17 -0.62 -29.10
CA TYR A 314 10.27 -1.25 -27.78
C TYR A 314 8.92 -1.78 -27.29
N VAL A 315 7.84 -1.00 -27.46
CA VAL A 315 6.47 -1.46 -27.14
C VAL A 315 6.10 -2.71 -27.95
N LYS A 316 6.37 -2.71 -29.26
CA LYS A 316 6.14 -3.88 -30.12
C LYS A 316 6.96 -5.09 -29.68
N PHE A 317 8.21 -4.89 -29.29
CA PHE A 317 9.06 -5.94 -28.75
C PHE A 317 8.50 -6.53 -27.46
N LEU A 318 8.07 -5.70 -26.49
CA LEU A 318 7.43 -6.20 -25.28
C LEU A 318 6.15 -6.99 -25.58
N ARG A 319 5.30 -6.49 -26.49
CA ARG A 319 4.07 -7.19 -26.88
C ARG A 319 4.36 -8.52 -27.58
N SER A 320 5.42 -8.65 -28.38
CA SER A 320 5.75 -9.92 -29.03
C SER A 320 6.23 -11.00 -28.06
N LEU A 321 6.84 -10.61 -26.93
CA LEU A 321 7.13 -11.54 -25.83
C LEU A 321 5.83 -12.11 -25.23
N LEU A 322 4.75 -11.33 -25.26
CA LEU A 322 3.47 -11.75 -24.73
C LEU A 322 2.76 -12.75 -25.66
N GLU A 323 2.83 -12.55 -26.97
CA GLU A 323 2.17 -13.39 -27.98
C GLU A 323 2.59 -14.87 -27.93
N HIS A 324 3.82 -15.15 -27.46
CA HIS A 324 4.38 -16.50 -27.42
C HIS A 324 4.20 -17.19 -26.06
N ASP A 325 3.61 -16.50 -25.09
CA ASP A 325 3.39 -17.05 -23.76
C ASP A 325 2.16 -17.95 -23.74
N ARG A 326 2.41 -19.25 -23.59
CA ARG A 326 1.36 -20.28 -23.55
C ARG A 326 0.74 -20.44 -22.16
N SER A 327 1.24 -19.75 -21.13
CA SER A 327 0.62 -19.73 -19.80
C SER A 327 -0.79 -19.12 -19.82
N THR A 328 -1.18 -18.51 -20.93
CA THR A 328 -2.50 -17.91 -21.18
C THR A 328 -3.45 -18.83 -21.94
N SER A 329 -3.12 -20.11 -22.16
CA SER A 329 -3.98 -21.06 -22.89
C SER A 329 -5.30 -21.37 -22.16
N GLU A 330 -5.39 -21.07 -20.86
CA GLU A 330 -6.59 -21.18 -20.04
C GLU A 330 -6.87 -19.81 -19.40
N GLN A 331 -7.47 -18.88 -20.15
CA GLN A 331 -7.82 -17.56 -19.64
C GLN A 331 -9.09 -17.65 -18.77
N GLU A 332 -9.01 -18.36 -17.65
CA GLU A 332 -10.05 -18.28 -16.64
C GLU A 332 -9.95 -16.94 -15.94
N LEU A 333 -10.96 -16.09 -16.14
CA LEU A 333 -11.14 -14.89 -15.33
C LEU A 333 -11.38 -15.34 -13.89
N VAL A 334 -10.59 -14.80 -12.98
CA VAL A 334 -10.68 -15.08 -11.55
C VAL A 334 -11.07 -13.81 -10.82
N PHE A 335 -11.73 -13.96 -9.68
CA PHE A 335 -11.92 -12.84 -8.77
C PHE A 335 -10.59 -12.50 -8.09
N THR A 336 -10.23 -11.22 -8.10
CA THR A 336 -8.99 -10.68 -7.52
C THR A 336 -9.32 -9.55 -6.57
N HIS A 337 -8.46 -9.32 -5.58
CA HIS A 337 -8.49 -8.13 -4.73
C HIS A 337 -7.85 -6.92 -5.45
N GLY A 338 -6.77 -7.15 -6.19
CA GLY A 338 -6.11 -6.12 -7.01
C GLY A 338 -5.19 -5.14 -6.26
N ASP A 339 -5.06 -5.28 -4.94
CA ASP A 339 -4.20 -4.45 -4.06
C ASP A 339 -3.78 -5.20 -2.78
N ILE A 340 -3.30 -6.43 -2.94
CA ILE A 340 -2.78 -7.22 -1.81
C ILE A 340 -1.43 -6.65 -1.40
N ARG A 341 -1.36 -6.13 -0.17
CA ARG A 341 -0.15 -5.62 0.48
C ARG A 341 -0.30 -5.69 2.00
N THR A 342 0.82 -5.63 2.70
CA THR A 342 0.90 -5.72 4.16
C THR A 342 0.03 -4.69 4.90
N ASP A 343 -0.21 -3.52 4.31
CA ASP A 343 -1.08 -2.47 4.90
C ASP A 343 -2.57 -2.84 4.88
N ASN A 344 -2.96 -3.68 3.92
CA ASN A 344 -4.35 -4.08 3.67
C ASN A 344 -4.69 -5.44 4.32
N ILE A 345 -3.75 -6.05 5.04
CA ILE A 345 -3.94 -7.32 5.74
C ILE A 345 -3.97 -7.03 7.24
N ILE A 346 -5.01 -7.50 7.93
CA ILE A 346 -5.15 -7.41 9.39
C ILE A 346 -4.86 -8.76 10.00
N VAL A 347 -4.02 -8.76 11.03
CA VAL A 347 -3.69 -9.95 11.81
C VAL A 347 -4.03 -9.77 13.28
N THR A 348 -4.27 -10.89 13.94
CA THR A 348 -4.42 -11.02 15.40
C THR A 348 -3.50 -12.11 15.91
N GLN A 349 -3.14 -12.08 17.18
CA GLN A 349 -2.51 -13.24 17.81
C GLN A 349 -3.58 -14.30 18.07
N GLY A 350 -3.28 -15.55 17.75
CA GLY A 350 -4.18 -16.65 18.04
C GLY A 350 -4.39 -16.84 19.54
N THR A 351 -5.49 -17.48 19.90
CA THR A 351 -5.95 -17.58 21.29
C THR A 351 -5.11 -18.52 22.15
N ASP A 352 -4.40 -19.49 21.55
CA ASP A 352 -3.47 -20.34 22.29
C ASP A 352 -2.05 -19.78 22.19
N VAL A 353 -1.26 -20.01 23.24
CA VAL A 353 0.13 -19.53 23.37
C VAL A 353 1.02 -19.98 22.20
N ASN A 354 0.60 -21.03 21.47
CA ASN A 354 1.33 -21.59 20.33
C ASN A 354 0.72 -21.22 18.96
N SER A 355 -0.38 -20.45 18.91
CA SER A 355 -1.16 -20.24 17.68
C SER A 355 -0.57 -19.20 16.72
N GLY A 356 0.54 -18.52 17.08
CA GLY A 356 1.16 -17.49 16.24
C GLY A 356 0.20 -16.39 15.82
N TYR A 357 0.40 -15.81 14.64
CA TYR A 357 -0.49 -14.82 14.04
C TYR A 357 -1.52 -15.46 13.10
N ILE A 358 -2.74 -14.93 13.13
CA ILE A 358 -3.87 -15.34 12.29
C ILE A 358 -4.34 -14.15 11.46
N VAL A 359 -4.56 -14.37 10.15
CA VAL A 359 -5.19 -13.39 9.26
C VAL A 359 -6.64 -13.20 9.66
N SER A 360 -6.97 -12.05 10.24
CA SER A 360 -8.32 -11.71 10.68
C SER A 360 -9.08 -10.82 9.68
N GLY A 361 -8.37 -10.21 8.73
CA GLY A 361 -8.99 -9.31 7.75
C GLY A 361 -8.14 -9.05 6.51
N ILE A 362 -8.82 -8.83 5.39
CA ILE A 362 -8.31 -8.20 4.17
C ILE A 362 -9.22 -7.00 3.88
N ILE A 363 -8.65 -5.82 3.72
CA ILE A 363 -9.36 -4.54 3.57
C ILE A 363 -8.95 -3.80 2.29
N ASP A 364 -9.65 -2.71 1.97
CA ASP A 364 -9.42 -1.87 0.79
C ASP A 364 -9.74 -2.57 -0.55
N TRP A 365 -10.97 -3.10 -0.64
CA TRP A 365 -11.51 -3.82 -1.80
C TRP A 365 -11.94 -2.91 -2.95
N GLU A 366 -11.35 -1.73 -3.10
CA GLU A 366 -11.78 -0.81 -4.16
C GLU A 366 -11.25 -1.24 -5.54
N ASN A 367 -10.16 -1.99 -5.60
CA ASN A 367 -9.51 -2.42 -6.86
C ASN A 367 -9.89 -3.83 -7.30
N SER A 368 -10.81 -4.46 -6.59
CA SER A 368 -11.24 -5.84 -6.84
C SER A 368 -12.10 -5.98 -8.07
N GLY A 369 -12.21 -7.22 -8.54
CA GLY A 369 -13.03 -7.56 -9.68
C GLY A 369 -12.58 -8.84 -10.36
N PHE A 370 -13.24 -9.16 -11.47
CA PHE A 370 -12.88 -10.27 -12.33
C PHE A 370 -11.84 -9.83 -13.35
N TYR A 371 -10.67 -10.43 -13.26
CA TYR A 371 -9.51 -10.12 -14.10
C TYR A 371 -8.82 -11.41 -14.57
N PRO A 372 -7.94 -11.35 -15.58
CA PRO A 372 -7.14 -12.50 -15.98
C PRO A 372 -6.31 -13.04 -14.80
N GLY A 373 -6.10 -14.35 -14.75
CA GLY A 373 -5.39 -15.02 -13.63
C GLY A 373 -4.03 -14.44 -13.27
N PHE A 374 -3.30 -13.85 -14.23
CA PHE A 374 -2.01 -13.20 -14.02
C PHE A 374 -2.09 -11.80 -13.41
N TYR A 375 -3.27 -11.16 -13.39
CA TYR A 375 -3.38 -9.75 -13.02
C TYR A 375 -2.82 -9.48 -11.62
N GLU A 376 -3.18 -10.31 -10.65
CA GLU A 376 -2.79 -10.09 -9.25
C GLU A 376 -1.30 -10.31 -9.00
N CYS A 377 -0.63 -11.15 -9.80
CA CYS A 377 0.82 -11.32 -9.69
C CYS A 377 1.60 -10.10 -10.17
N THR A 378 1.03 -9.29 -11.07
CA THR A 378 1.65 -8.02 -11.47
C THR A 378 1.30 -6.91 -10.47
N THR A 379 0.07 -6.90 -9.95
CA THR A 379 -0.35 -5.86 -8.99
C THR A 379 0.35 -5.97 -7.63
N VAL A 380 0.54 -7.20 -7.11
CA VAL A 380 1.13 -7.44 -5.78
C VAL A 380 2.56 -6.89 -5.67
N THR A 381 3.30 -6.79 -6.78
CA THR A 381 4.68 -6.28 -6.81
C THR A 381 4.80 -4.79 -7.19
N ARG A 382 3.70 -4.06 -7.38
CA ARG A 382 3.75 -2.63 -7.79
C ARG A 382 4.49 -1.76 -6.79
N THR A 383 4.40 -2.07 -5.50
CA THR A 383 5.10 -1.32 -4.43
C THR A 383 6.51 -1.84 -4.16
N MET A 384 6.98 -2.85 -4.90
CA MET A 384 8.31 -3.43 -4.69
C MET A 384 9.41 -2.44 -5.11
N SER A 385 10.15 -1.96 -4.11
CA SER A 385 11.33 -1.11 -4.29
C SER A 385 12.51 -1.93 -4.81
N MET A 386 13.27 -1.38 -5.76
CA MET A 386 14.55 -1.97 -6.20
C MET A 386 15.70 -1.66 -5.24
N VAL A 387 15.49 -0.76 -4.28
CA VAL A 387 16.57 -0.21 -3.44
C VAL A 387 16.31 -0.45 -1.96
N ASP A 388 15.05 -0.45 -1.55
CA ASP A 388 14.67 -0.64 -0.15
C ASP A 388 14.34 -2.11 0.08
N GLU A 389 14.98 -2.70 1.08
CA GLU A 389 14.75 -4.09 1.45
C GLU A 389 13.33 -4.25 2.02
N ASP A 390 12.55 -5.13 1.40
CA ASP A 390 11.25 -5.54 1.89
C ASP A 390 11.10 -7.05 1.71
N GLU A 391 11.21 -7.77 2.83
CA GLU A 391 11.13 -9.23 2.82
C GLU A 391 9.74 -9.75 2.44
N TRP A 392 8.67 -8.92 2.50
CA TRP A 392 7.31 -9.33 2.14
C TRP A 392 7.24 -10.06 0.79
N PHE A 393 7.98 -9.57 -0.21
CA PHE A 393 7.99 -10.13 -1.56
C PHE A 393 8.61 -11.53 -1.66
N LEU A 394 9.28 -12.01 -0.60
CA LEU A 394 9.78 -13.39 -0.51
C LEU A 394 8.75 -14.36 0.06
N TYR A 395 7.64 -13.86 0.62
CA TYR A 395 6.56 -14.64 1.24
C TYR A 395 5.21 -14.41 0.55
N LEU A 396 5.23 -14.09 -0.75
CA LEU A 396 4.01 -13.95 -1.52
C LEU A 396 3.25 -15.29 -1.58
N PRO A 397 1.91 -15.29 -1.44
CA PRO A 397 1.11 -16.50 -1.61
C PRO A 397 1.30 -17.12 -3.01
N ASP A 398 1.38 -18.44 -3.08
CA ASP A 398 1.69 -19.16 -4.34
C ASP A 398 0.67 -18.86 -5.44
N SER A 399 -0.62 -18.82 -5.10
CA SER A 399 -1.75 -18.53 -6.00
C SER A 399 -1.69 -17.18 -6.73
N ILE A 400 -0.90 -16.23 -6.22
CA ILE A 400 -0.66 -14.92 -6.84
C ILE A 400 0.83 -14.67 -7.10
N SER A 401 1.67 -15.71 -6.99
CA SER A 401 3.11 -15.58 -7.18
C SER A 401 3.45 -15.28 -8.65
N PRO A 402 4.38 -14.34 -8.91
CA PRO A 402 4.96 -14.12 -10.23
C PRO A 402 5.53 -15.38 -10.91
N SER A 403 5.89 -16.43 -10.15
CA SER A 403 6.42 -17.69 -10.69
C SER A 403 5.44 -18.44 -11.59
N HIS A 404 4.12 -18.22 -11.44
CA HIS A 404 3.09 -18.81 -12.31
C HIS A 404 2.98 -18.09 -13.66
N TYR A 405 3.39 -16.82 -13.72
CA TYR A 405 3.31 -15.99 -14.92
C TYR A 405 4.59 -15.15 -15.13
N PRO A 406 5.78 -15.78 -15.21
CA PRO A 406 7.06 -15.07 -15.15
C PRO A 406 7.26 -14.14 -16.35
N VAL A 407 6.81 -14.54 -17.54
CA VAL A 407 6.89 -13.69 -18.75
C VAL A 407 6.01 -12.47 -18.60
N ARG A 408 4.77 -12.63 -18.11
CA ARG A 408 3.85 -11.51 -17.85
C ARG A 408 4.40 -10.56 -16.83
N TRP A 409 4.87 -11.09 -15.71
CA TRP A 409 5.44 -10.27 -14.66
C TRP A 409 6.69 -9.51 -15.12
N LEU A 410 7.64 -10.16 -15.80
CA LEU A 410 8.83 -9.49 -16.33
C LEU A 410 8.50 -8.40 -17.34
N VAL A 411 7.58 -8.68 -18.27
CA VAL A 411 7.13 -7.68 -19.25
C VAL A 411 6.42 -6.51 -18.55
N ASP A 412 5.59 -6.78 -17.54
CA ASP A 412 4.92 -5.74 -16.74
C ASP A 412 5.92 -4.85 -16.02
N ARG A 413 6.96 -5.42 -15.40
CA ARG A 413 8.05 -4.66 -14.76
C ARG A 413 8.86 -3.83 -15.74
N LEU A 414 9.21 -4.42 -16.89
CA LEU A 414 9.88 -3.69 -17.96
C LEU A 414 8.99 -2.57 -18.50
N TRP A 415 7.67 -2.79 -18.61
CA TRP A 415 6.73 -1.78 -19.07
C TRP A 415 6.61 -0.63 -18.07
N GLU A 416 6.49 -0.94 -16.78
CA GLU A 416 6.35 0.02 -15.69
C GLU A 416 7.51 1.02 -15.64
N ILE A 417 8.74 0.57 -15.89
CA ILE A 417 9.91 1.45 -15.99
C ILE A 417 9.63 2.56 -17.00
N HIS A 418 9.12 2.25 -18.19
CA HIS A 418 8.91 3.25 -19.27
C HIS A 418 7.67 4.15 -19.08
N ILE A 419 6.74 3.77 -18.21
CA ILE A 419 5.61 4.64 -17.84
C ILE A 419 6.12 5.78 -16.95
N TRP A 420 7.04 5.47 -16.02
CA TRP A 420 7.42 6.39 -14.95
C TRP A 420 8.84 6.96 -15.08
N THR A 421 9.72 6.39 -15.89
CA THR A 421 11.09 6.91 -16.12
C THR A 421 11.23 7.52 -17.51
N THR A 422 11.84 8.70 -17.53
CA THR A 422 12.50 9.31 -18.68
C THR A 422 13.99 9.09 -18.58
#